data_AF-A0AAV9S120-F1
#
_entry.id   AF-A0AAV9S120-F1
#
_cell.length_a   1.000
_cell.length_b   1.000
_cell.length_c   1.000
_cell.angle_alpha   90.00
_cell.angle_beta   90.00
_cell.angle_gamma   90.00
#
_symmetry.space_group_name_H-M   'P 1'
#
loop_
_entity.id
_entity.type
_entity.pdbx_description
1 polymer ?
#
loop_
_entity_poly.entity_id
_entity_poly.type
_entity_poly.pdbx_seq_one_letter_code
_entity_poly.pdbx_strand_id
1 'polypeptide(L)'
;MLEFGEKSREVSMTALRLVQRMKRDWMHTGRRPSGLCGAALLVAARLHDFCRTIKEVVNVVKVCETTLKKRLTEFEDTPTSQLTIEEFMRVDLDQECDPPCFTAGLKKKKAQQLELELKKKIDDFEDEIQGYQDEIDAELGSCRPKLRGVYAAYTMEECLNKDITSTSSKVVEELNEGDELQAVAKHFGKELDEITLEALIKLEKEGSEEEENQQENFSKRKGPSLASILGRMSTSATLGLSESISHCVGDNVENEPKPLLWE
;
A
#
# COMPACT_ATOMS: atom_id res chain seq x y z
N MET A 1 -2.92 -30.83 35.05
CA MET A 1 -4.23 -30.19 35.34
C MET A 1 -4.05 -28.68 35.25
N LEU A 2 -5.12 -27.87 35.12
CA LEU A 2 -5.02 -26.40 34.95
C LEU A 2 -4.75 -25.62 36.25
N GLU A 3 -4.55 -26.31 37.39
CA GLU A 3 -4.07 -25.76 38.67
C GLU A 3 -4.73 -24.43 39.08
N PHE A 4 -6.05 -24.46 39.33
CA PHE A 4 -6.80 -23.29 39.80
C PHE A 4 -6.81 -23.11 41.34
N GLY A 5 -6.09 -23.97 42.07
CA GLY A 5 -5.98 -23.92 43.53
C GLY A 5 -7.34 -23.86 44.24
N GLU A 6 -7.44 -22.99 45.24
CA GLU A 6 -8.65 -22.79 46.06
C GLU A 6 -9.80 -22.14 45.29
N LYS A 7 -9.50 -21.34 44.26
CA LYS A 7 -10.49 -20.66 43.40
C LYS A 7 -11.09 -21.56 42.32
N SER A 8 -10.78 -22.86 42.31
CA SER A 8 -11.28 -23.79 41.28
C SER A 8 -12.82 -23.80 41.17
N ARG A 9 -13.52 -23.68 42.30
CA ARG A 9 -14.99 -23.64 42.30
C ARG A 9 -15.52 -22.35 41.66
N GLU A 10 -14.91 -21.21 42.00
CA GLU A 10 -15.30 -19.90 41.46
C GLU A 10 -15.09 -19.83 39.94
N VAL A 11 -13.91 -20.25 39.48
CA VAL A 11 -13.60 -20.35 38.04
C VAL A 11 -14.60 -21.26 37.32
N SER A 12 -14.94 -22.41 37.92
CA SER A 12 -15.91 -23.33 37.31
C SER A 12 -17.32 -22.76 37.22
N MET A 13 -17.77 -22.00 38.21
CA MET A 13 -19.09 -21.36 38.20
C MET A 13 -19.16 -20.23 37.18
N THR A 14 -18.11 -19.41 37.09
CA THR A 14 -18.01 -18.37 36.05
C THR A 14 -17.96 -18.98 34.65
N ALA A 15 -17.18 -20.05 34.46
CA ALA A 15 -17.13 -20.76 33.18
C ALA A 15 -18.49 -21.36 32.81
N LEU A 16 -19.22 -21.95 33.77
CA LEU A 16 -20.55 -22.48 33.54
C LEU A 16 -21.53 -21.39 33.10
N ARG A 17 -21.50 -20.24 33.77
CA ARG A 17 -22.33 -19.08 33.42
C ARG A 17 -22.01 -18.56 32.02
N LEU A 18 -20.72 -18.46 31.66
CA LEU A 18 -20.30 -18.10 30.31
C LEU A 18 -20.84 -19.08 29.26
N VAL A 19 -20.75 -20.39 29.51
CA VAL A 19 -21.28 -21.40 28.58
C VAL A 19 -22.80 -21.27 28.42
N GLN A 20 -23.54 -21.03 29.51
CA GLN A 20 -24.99 -20.80 29.44
C GLN A 20 -25.32 -19.58 28.59
N ARG A 21 -24.56 -18.48 28.77
CA ARG A 21 -24.72 -17.28 27.97
C ARG A 21 -24.42 -17.51 26.48
N MET A 22 -23.28 -18.12 26.18
CA MET A 22 -22.90 -18.48 24.80
C MET A 22 -23.91 -19.42 24.13
N LYS A 23 -24.61 -20.25 24.91
CA LYS A 23 -25.70 -21.09 24.39
C LYS A 23 -26.92 -20.27 23.97
N ARG A 24 -27.29 -19.26 24.78
CA ARG A 24 -28.38 -18.32 24.49
C ARG A 24 -28.05 -17.44 23.27
N ASP A 25 -26.78 -17.09 23.09
CA ASP A 25 -26.28 -16.39 21.90
C ASP A 25 -26.06 -17.31 20.67
N TRP A 26 -26.68 -18.51 20.66
CA TRP A 26 -26.65 -19.47 19.55
C TRP A 26 -25.25 -19.90 19.07
N MET A 27 -24.19 -19.66 19.86
CA MET A 27 -22.81 -19.94 19.43
C MET A 27 -22.52 -21.45 19.31
N HIS A 28 -23.29 -22.28 20.02
CA HIS A 28 -23.10 -23.74 20.06
C HIS A 28 -23.81 -24.49 18.93
N THR A 29 -24.80 -23.89 18.30
CA THR A 29 -25.71 -24.56 17.36
C THR A 29 -24.97 -25.11 16.15
N GLY A 30 -25.14 -26.41 15.87
CA GLY A 30 -24.47 -27.11 14.76
C GLY A 30 -22.96 -27.30 14.92
N ARG A 31 -22.40 -27.09 16.11
CA ARG A 31 -20.94 -27.07 16.33
C ARG A 31 -20.54 -27.87 17.57
N ARG A 32 -19.24 -28.21 17.68
CA ARG A 32 -18.71 -29.00 18.80
C ARG A 32 -18.75 -28.21 20.13
N PRO A 33 -19.38 -28.73 21.20
CA PRO A 33 -19.49 -28.02 22.48
C PRO A 33 -18.18 -27.99 23.27
N SER A 34 -17.28 -28.95 23.07
CA SER A 34 -15.97 -29.00 23.75
C SER A 34 -15.17 -27.71 23.53
N GLY A 35 -15.10 -27.22 22.28
CA GLY A 35 -14.40 -25.97 21.97
C GLY A 35 -15.01 -24.75 22.64
N LEU A 36 -16.34 -24.75 22.87
CA LEU A 36 -17.02 -23.67 23.57
C LEU A 36 -16.69 -23.70 25.07
N CYS A 37 -16.72 -24.88 25.70
CA CYS A 37 -16.33 -25.05 27.09
C CYS A 37 -14.88 -24.65 27.34
N GLY A 38 -13.97 -24.99 26.41
CA GLY A 38 -12.58 -24.56 26.50
C GLY A 38 -12.39 -23.05 26.40
N ALA A 39 -13.14 -22.39 25.50
CA ALA A 39 -13.09 -20.93 25.38
C ALA A 39 -13.62 -20.26 26.66
N ALA A 40 -14.76 -20.72 27.18
CA ALA A 40 -15.31 -20.25 28.44
C ALA A 40 -14.37 -20.46 29.62
N LEU A 41 -13.68 -21.61 29.69
CA LEU A 41 -12.71 -21.90 30.74
C LEU A 41 -11.49 -20.97 30.67
N LEU A 42 -11.00 -20.68 29.46
CA LEU A 42 -9.87 -19.76 29.27
C LEU A 42 -10.24 -18.33 29.67
N VAL A 43 -11.45 -17.87 29.29
CA VAL A 43 -11.96 -16.55 29.69
C VAL A 43 -12.11 -16.50 31.21
N ALA A 44 -12.82 -17.46 31.81
CA ALA A 44 -13.01 -17.51 33.27
C ALA A 44 -11.69 -17.54 34.04
N ALA A 45 -10.69 -18.30 33.56
CA ALA A 45 -9.37 -18.31 34.18
C ALA A 45 -8.75 -16.91 34.21
N ARG A 46 -8.83 -16.15 33.10
CA ARG A 46 -8.33 -14.76 33.04
C ARG A 46 -9.10 -13.81 33.94
N LEU A 47 -10.42 -13.97 34.07
CA LEU A 47 -11.24 -13.13 34.97
C LEU A 47 -10.89 -13.33 36.45
N HIS A 48 -10.31 -14.48 36.81
CA HIS A 48 -9.88 -14.81 38.18
C HIS A 48 -8.36 -14.72 38.37
N ASP A 49 -7.67 -13.97 37.50
CA ASP A 49 -6.22 -13.72 37.51
C ASP A 49 -5.33 -14.95 37.30
N PHE A 50 -5.85 -16.00 36.63
CA PHE A 50 -5.08 -17.16 36.21
C PHE A 50 -4.65 -17.05 34.74
N CYS A 51 -3.38 -16.72 34.52
CA CYS A 51 -2.76 -16.67 33.21
C CYS A 51 -2.43 -18.07 32.68
N ARG A 52 -3.44 -18.77 32.14
CA ARG A 52 -3.25 -20.05 31.43
C ARG A 52 -3.06 -19.85 29.95
N THR A 53 -2.22 -20.69 29.35
CA THR A 53 -1.96 -20.64 27.91
C THR A 53 -3.04 -21.39 27.14
N ILE A 54 -3.26 -21.00 25.88
CA ILE A 54 -4.19 -21.69 24.98
C ILE A 54 -3.79 -23.17 24.83
N LYS A 55 -2.48 -23.47 24.77
CA LYS A 55 -1.94 -24.84 24.64
C LYS A 55 -2.31 -25.73 25.83
N GLU A 56 -2.25 -25.21 27.05
CA GLU A 56 -2.64 -25.94 28.27
C GLU A 56 -4.12 -26.32 28.23
N VAL A 57 -5.00 -25.37 27.88
CA VAL A 57 -6.44 -25.60 27.80
C VAL A 57 -6.78 -26.59 26.68
N VAL A 58 -6.13 -26.46 25.52
CA VAL A 58 -6.25 -27.40 24.40
C VAL A 58 -5.90 -28.83 24.81
N ASN A 59 -4.83 -29.01 25.59
CA ASN A 59 -4.43 -30.33 26.04
C ASN A 59 -5.48 -30.99 26.97
N VAL A 60 -6.23 -30.21 27.74
CA VAL A 60 -7.30 -30.71 28.62
C VAL A 60 -8.58 -30.99 27.84
N VAL A 61 -9.01 -30.04 27.01
CA VAL A 61 -10.34 -30.07 26.34
C VAL A 61 -10.32 -30.89 25.05
N LYS A 62 -9.13 -31.25 24.55
CA LYS A 62 -8.92 -32.08 23.34
C LYS A 62 -9.55 -31.46 22.08
N VAL A 63 -9.18 -30.21 21.80
CA VAL A 63 -9.64 -29.43 20.63
C VAL A 63 -8.46 -28.71 19.99
N CYS A 64 -8.47 -28.46 18.68
CA CYS A 64 -7.39 -27.72 18.01
C CYS A 64 -7.29 -26.26 18.50
N GLU A 65 -6.07 -25.73 18.52
CA GLU A 65 -5.78 -24.33 18.91
C GLU A 65 -6.54 -23.33 18.05
N THR A 66 -6.58 -23.56 16.74
CA THR A 66 -7.30 -22.73 15.77
C THR A 66 -8.80 -22.69 16.05
N THR A 67 -9.39 -23.81 16.47
CA THR A 67 -10.80 -23.87 16.85
C THR A 67 -11.06 -23.05 18.11
N LEU A 68 -10.19 -23.12 19.11
CA LEU A 68 -10.34 -22.33 20.34
C LEU A 68 -10.27 -20.82 20.04
N LYS A 69 -9.27 -20.40 19.24
CA LYS A 69 -9.12 -19.01 18.81
C LYS A 69 -10.36 -18.49 18.08
N LYS A 70 -10.90 -19.27 17.12
CA LYS A 70 -12.15 -18.91 16.42
C LYS A 70 -13.31 -18.69 17.38
N ARG A 71 -13.46 -19.54 18.41
CA ARG A 71 -14.53 -19.38 19.42
C ARG A 71 -14.36 -18.15 20.29
N LEU A 72 -13.12 -17.78 20.61
CA LEU A 72 -12.83 -16.56 21.37
C LEU A 72 -13.16 -15.32 20.56
N THR A 73 -12.76 -15.26 19.28
CA THR A 73 -13.09 -14.14 18.37
C THR A 73 -14.60 -14.01 18.16
N GLU A 74 -15.33 -15.12 18.04
CA GLU A 74 -16.80 -15.06 17.94
C GLU A 74 -17.46 -14.61 19.23
N PHE A 75 -16.85 -14.90 20.40
CA PHE A 75 -17.35 -14.41 21.68
C PHE A 75 -17.11 -12.90 21.81
N GLU A 76 -15.96 -12.42 21.34
CA GLU A 76 -15.62 -10.99 21.28
C GLU A 76 -16.68 -10.18 20.51
N ASP A 77 -17.23 -10.73 19.42
CA ASP A 77 -18.30 -10.12 18.62
C ASP A 77 -19.67 -10.04 19.37
N THR A 78 -19.83 -10.66 20.55
CA THR A 78 -21.09 -10.63 21.33
C THR A 78 -21.12 -9.47 22.33
N PRO A 79 -22.29 -8.92 22.70
CA PRO A 79 -22.37 -7.84 23.70
C PRO A 79 -21.89 -8.28 25.10
N THR A 80 -21.87 -9.58 25.38
CA THR A 80 -21.38 -10.12 26.66
C THR A 80 -19.88 -9.85 26.85
N SER A 81 -19.09 -9.80 25.78
CA SER A 81 -17.64 -9.61 25.86
C SER A 81 -17.25 -8.23 26.40
N GLN A 82 -18.15 -7.25 26.30
CA GLN A 82 -17.93 -5.87 26.68
C GLN A 82 -18.24 -5.59 28.16
N LEU A 83 -18.84 -6.56 28.87
CA LEU A 83 -19.20 -6.43 30.27
C LEU A 83 -17.98 -6.61 31.18
N THR A 84 -17.95 -5.85 32.27
CA THR A 84 -17.03 -6.10 33.38
C THR A 84 -17.38 -7.41 34.10
N ILE A 85 -16.44 -7.94 34.89
CA ILE A 85 -16.64 -9.17 35.66
C ILE A 85 -17.83 -9.01 36.62
N GLU A 86 -17.89 -7.87 37.31
CA GLU A 86 -18.93 -7.57 38.28
C GLU A 86 -20.32 -7.45 37.63
N GLU A 87 -20.39 -6.79 36.47
CA GLU A 87 -21.64 -6.66 35.71
C GLU A 87 -22.10 -8.01 35.19
N PHE A 88 -21.21 -8.78 34.58
CA PHE A 88 -21.52 -10.12 34.08
C PHE A 88 -22.02 -11.06 35.17
N MET A 89 -21.53 -10.91 36.41
CA MET A 89 -21.97 -11.72 37.54
C MET A 89 -23.30 -11.26 38.15
N ARG A 90 -23.81 -10.08 37.79
CA ARG A 90 -25.06 -9.54 38.34
C ARG A 90 -26.20 -9.52 37.33
N VAL A 91 -25.90 -9.28 36.06
CA VAL A 91 -26.89 -9.01 35.01
C VAL A 91 -26.83 -10.11 33.96
N ASP A 92 -28.00 -10.66 33.64
CA ASP A 92 -28.17 -11.50 32.46
C ASP A 92 -28.78 -10.62 31.35
N LEU A 93 -28.09 -10.49 30.22
CA LEU A 93 -28.62 -9.72 29.09
C LEU A 93 -29.81 -10.46 28.45
N ASP A 94 -30.90 -9.76 28.14
CA ASP A 94 -32.05 -10.41 27.49
C ASP A 94 -31.82 -10.66 26.00
N GLN A 95 -31.09 -9.75 25.35
CA GLN A 95 -30.82 -9.77 23.91
C GLN A 95 -30.03 -11.01 23.51
N GLU A 96 -30.51 -11.72 22.50
CA GLU A 96 -29.83 -12.88 21.90
C GLU A 96 -29.07 -12.45 20.64
N CYS A 97 -28.04 -13.21 20.30
CA CYS A 97 -27.28 -13.04 19.06
C CYS A 97 -27.57 -14.15 18.05
N ASP A 98 -27.45 -13.81 16.78
CA ASP A 98 -27.55 -14.77 15.68
C ASP A 98 -26.35 -15.74 15.64
N PRO A 99 -26.53 -16.97 15.12
CA PRO A 99 -25.44 -17.92 15.00
C PRO A 99 -24.32 -17.42 14.05
N PRO A 100 -23.04 -17.78 14.29
CA PRO A 100 -21.91 -17.30 13.49
C PRO A 100 -21.99 -17.59 11.98
N CYS A 101 -22.70 -18.64 11.56
CA CYS A 101 -22.90 -18.93 10.14
C CYS A 101 -23.77 -17.87 9.45
N PHE A 102 -24.77 -17.33 10.15
CA PHE A 102 -25.66 -16.30 9.63
C PHE A 102 -24.93 -14.95 9.57
N THR A 103 -24.30 -14.54 10.67
CA THR A 103 -23.56 -13.27 10.72
C THR A 103 -22.40 -13.25 9.74
N ALA A 104 -21.65 -14.35 9.59
CA ALA A 104 -20.59 -14.46 8.57
C ALA A 104 -21.14 -14.35 7.14
N GLY A 105 -22.31 -14.95 6.87
CA GLY A 105 -22.98 -14.83 5.57
C GLY A 105 -23.36 -13.39 5.25
N LEU A 106 -23.92 -12.66 6.23
CA LEU A 106 -24.25 -11.24 6.09
C LEU A 106 -23.00 -10.38 5.89
N LYS A 107 -21.94 -10.58 6.70
CA LYS A 107 -20.66 -9.88 6.56
C LYS A 107 -20.06 -10.09 5.17
N LYS A 108 -20.07 -11.34 4.65
CA LYS A 108 -19.60 -11.67 3.30
C LYS A 108 -20.39 -10.94 2.21
N LYS A 109 -21.72 -10.94 2.29
CA LYS A 109 -22.58 -10.26 1.29
C LYS A 109 -22.33 -8.75 1.28
N LYS A 110 -22.20 -8.14 2.46
CA LYS A 110 -21.87 -6.70 2.59
C LYS A 110 -20.50 -6.39 1.99
N ALA A 111 -19.48 -7.21 2.27
CA ALA A 111 -18.15 -7.03 1.71
C ALA A 111 -18.15 -7.09 0.18
N GLN A 112 -18.85 -8.07 -0.41
CA GLN A 112 -19.00 -8.18 -1.86
C GLN A 112 -19.71 -6.97 -2.50
N GLN A 113 -20.71 -6.41 -1.80
CA GLN A 113 -21.40 -5.21 -2.28
C GLN A 113 -20.49 -3.99 -2.28
N LEU A 114 -19.69 -3.80 -1.23
CA LEU A 114 -18.71 -2.72 -1.14
C LEU A 114 -17.61 -2.86 -2.20
N GLU A 115 -17.14 -4.09 -2.46
CA GLU A 115 -16.15 -4.37 -3.52
C GLU A 115 -16.69 -3.99 -4.90
N LEU A 116 -17.96 -4.32 -5.19
CA LEU A 116 -18.61 -3.96 -6.44
C LEU A 116 -18.79 -2.45 -6.58
N GLU A 117 -19.18 -1.76 -5.50
CA GLU A 117 -19.30 -0.29 -5.49
C GLU A 117 -17.94 0.38 -5.70
N LEU A 118 -16.89 -0.12 -5.03
CA LEU A 118 -15.53 0.39 -5.19
C LEU A 118 -15.06 0.19 -6.63
N LYS A 119 -15.31 -1.00 -7.21
CA LYS A 119 -14.97 -1.28 -8.60
C LYS A 119 -15.65 -0.31 -9.56
N LYS A 120 -16.95 -0.06 -9.40
CA LYS A 120 -17.67 0.91 -10.23
C LYS A 120 -17.07 2.31 -10.15
N LYS A 121 -16.72 2.76 -8.94
CA LYS A 121 -16.06 4.06 -8.78
C LYS A 121 -14.70 4.10 -9.48
N ILE A 122 -13.94 3.00 -9.43
CA ILE A 122 -12.67 2.90 -10.17
C ILE A 122 -12.93 2.99 -11.68
N ASP A 123 -13.90 2.23 -12.20
CA ASP A 123 -14.28 2.29 -13.61
C ASP A 123 -14.71 3.74 -14.01
N ASP A 124 -15.51 4.42 -13.18
CA ASP A 124 -15.93 5.82 -13.40
C ASP A 124 -14.72 6.79 -13.44
N PHE A 125 -13.74 6.60 -12.54
CA PHE A 125 -12.51 7.41 -12.53
C PHE A 125 -11.59 7.11 -13.70
N GLU A 126 -11.52 5.86 -14.17
CA GLU A 126 -10.75 5.48 -15.36
C GLU A 126 -11.30 6.19 -16.61
N ASP A 127 -12.63 6.24 -16.76
CA ASP A 127 -13.29 6.98 -17.84
C ASP A 127 -13.01 8.50 -17.77
N GLU A 128 -13.02 9.09 -16.57
CA GLU A 128 -12.70 10.50 -16.37
C GLU A 128 -11.23 10.81 -16.73
N ILE A 129 -10.30 9.97 -16.28
CA ILE A 129 -8.87 10.08 -16.59
C ILE A 129 -8.64 9.96 -18.09
N GLN A 130 -9.31 9.02 -18.77
CA GLN A 130 -9.19 8.85 -20.21
C GLN A 130 -9.72 10.10 -20.95
N GLY A 131 -10.81 10.69 -20.49
CA GLY A 131 -11.33 11.96 -21.03
C GLY A 131 -10.32 13.10 -20.95
N TYR A 132 -9.66 13.27 -19.79
CA TYR A 132 -8.60 14.27 -19.64
C TYR A 132 -7.39 13.95 -20.51
N GLN A 133 -7.01 12.69 -20.64
CA GLN A 133 -5.90 12.27 -21.50
C GLN A 133 -6.15 12.65 -22.96
N ASP A 134 -7.35 12.36 -23.48
CA ASP A 134 -7.74 12.68 -24.85
C ASP A 134 -7.77 14.21 -25.09
N GLU A 135 -8.24 15.00 -24.11
CA GLU A 135 -8.24 16.46 -24.19
C GLU A 135 -6.81 17.02 -24.21
N ILE A 136 -5.93 16.54 -23.33
CA ILE A 136 -4.51 16.92 -23.31
C ILE A 136 -3.84 16.59 -24.65
N ASP A 137 -4.07 15.38 -25.19
CA ASP A 137 -3.45 14.94 -26.44
C ASP A 137 -3.96 15.72 -27.65
N ALA A 138 -5.24 16.10 -27.68
CA ALA A 138 -5.80 16.97 -28.71
C ALA A 138 -5.16 18.37 -28.66
N GLU A 139 -4.98 18.93 -27.47
CA GLU A 139 -4.41 20.27 -27.28
C GLU A 139 -2.90 20.29 -27.56
N LEU A 140 -2.17 19.26 -27.13
CA LEU A 140 -0.78 19.07 -27.51
C LEU A 140 -0.64 18.92 -29.03
N GLY A 141 -1.52 18.15 -29.68
CA GLY A 141 -1.56 17.97 -31.13
C GLY A 141 -1.83 19.26 -31.90
N SER A 142 -2.69 20.15 -31.39
CA SER A 142 -3.00 21.45 -31.99
C SER A 142 -1.84 22.45 -31.82
N CYS A 143 -1.13 22.39 -30.69
CA CYS A 143 0.02 23.24 -30.39
C CYS A 143 1.33 22.79 -31.03
N ARG A 144 1.41 21.58 -31.62
CA ARG A 144 2.63 21.13 -32.32
C ARG A 144 2.92 22.02 -33.54
N PRO A 145 4.13 22.58 -33.68
CA PRO A 145 4.52 23.34 -34.86
C PRO A 145 4.44 22.46 -36.12
N LYS A 146 3.57 22.81 -37.07
CA LYS A 146 3.53 22.14 -38.38
C LYS A 146 4.74 22.59 -39.21
N LEU A 147 5.79 21.78 -39.23
CA LEU A 147 6.95 22.02 -40.10
C LEU A 147 6.49 22.05 -41.57
N ARG A 148 6.84 23.11 -42.30
CA ARG A 148 6.48 23.32 -43.73
C ARG A 148 7.73 23.30 -44.61
N GLY A 149 7.53 23.00 -45.90
CA GLY A 149 8.60 23.04 -46.90
C GLY A 149 9.58 21.87 -46.79
N VAL A 150 10.88 22.11 -47.01
CA VAL A 150 11.93 21.07 -46.99
C VAL A 150 11.98 20.30 -45.67
N TYR A 151 11.62 20.96 -44.56
CA TYR A 151 11.60 20.37 -43.22
C TYR A 151 10.35 19.53 -42.91
N ALA A 152 9.32 19.54 -43.77
CA ALA A 152 8.10 18.74 -43.58
C ALA A 152 8.35 17.23 -43.76
N ALA A 153 9.44 16.84 -44.43
CA ALA A 153 9.79 15.43 -44.62
C ALA A 153 10.20 14.74 -43.30
N TYR A 154 10.81 15.49 -42.37
CA TYR A 154 11.28 14.96 -41.10
C TYR A 154 10.16 14.67 -40.09
N THR A 155 8.95 15.23 -40.25
CA THR A 155 7.81 14.93 -39.36
C THR A 155 7.04 13.67 -39.73
N MET A 156 7.27 13.12 -40.92
CA MET A 156 6.52 11.97 -41.42
C MET A 156 7.19 10.63 -41.05
N GLU A 157 8.46 10.64 -40.64
CA GLU A 157 9.20 9.41 -40.29
C GLU A 157 8.72 8.76 -38.99
N GLU A 158 8.05 9.49 -38.09
CA GLU A 158 7.48 8.92 -36.85
C GLU A 158 6.10 8.27 -37.02
N CYS A 159 5.47 8.36 -38.19
CA CYS A 159 4.13 7.81 -38.43
C CYS A 159 4.13 6.39 -39.03
N LEU A 160 5.29 5.81 -39.38
CA LEU A 160 5.38 4.46 -39.97
C LEU A 160 5.43 3.31 -38.95
N ASN A 161 5.37 3.60 -37.65
CA ASN A 161 5.30 2.57 -36.60
C ASN A 161 3.88 2.33 -36.07
N LYS A 162 2.85 2.57 -36.89
CA LYS A 162 1.44 2.43 -36.45
C LYS A 162 0.79 1.09 -36.79
N ASP A 163 1.50 0.19 -37.46
CA ASP A 163 1.00 -1.15 -37.79
C ASP A 163 1.92 -2.24 -37.21
N ILE A 164 1.94 -2.43 -35.89
CA ILE A 164 2.16 -3.73 -35.19
C ILE A 164 1.69 -3.54 -33.72
N THR A 165 0.38 -3.76 -33.55
CA THR A 165 -0.31 -4.40 -32.42
C THR A 165 0.12 -4.15 -30.97
N SER A 166 -0.84 -3.66 -30.17
CA SER A 166 -1.08 -4.21 -28.83
C SER A 166 -2.51 -4.77 -28.71
N THR A 167 -2.85 -5.72 -29.56
CA THR A 167 -3.40 -6.98 -29.04
C THR A 167 -2.21 -7.83 -28.60
N SER A 168 -2.17 -8.10 -27.30
CA SER A 168 -1.67 -9.34 -26.69
C SER A 168 -0.22 -9.76 -26.95
N SER A 169 0.58 -9.70 -25.89
CA SER A 169 1.24 -10.88 -25.32
C SER A 169 1.82 -11.92 -26.30
N LYS A 170 3.16 -11.96 -26.37
CA LYS A 170 4.00 -13.03 -26.96
C LYS A 170 3.97 -13.01 -28.50
N VAL A 171 5.07 -12.89 -29.23
CA VAL A 171 6.30 -13.70 -29.20
C VAL A 171 7.46 -12.89 -29.83
N VAL A 172 8.66 -13.12 -29.30
CA VAL A 172 10.01 -12.73 -29.74
C VAL A 172 10.23 -12.70 -31.25
N GLU A 173 10.78 -11.60 -31.78
CA GLU A 173 11.82 -11.60 -32.82
C GLU A 173 12.82 -10.46 -32.60
N GLU A 174 14.11 -10.83 -32.60
CA GLU A 174 15.29 -10.01 -32.36
C GLU A 174 15.56 -9.05 -33.53
N LEU A 175 15.63 -7.74 -33.28
CA LEU A 175 16.29 -6.78 -34.17
C LEU A 175 17.16 -5.81 -33.35
N ASN A 176 18.40 -6.25 -33.16
CA ASN A 176 19.67 -5.57 -32.86
C ASN A 176 19.66 -4.14 -32.26
N GLU A 177 19.44 -4.03 -30.95
CA GLU A 177 19.67 -2.82 -30.12
C GLU A 177 21.15 -2.36 -30.07
N GLY A 178 22.08 -3.13 -30.66
CA GLY A 178 23.52 -2.85 -30.64
C GLY A 178 23.96 -1.66 -31.50
N ASP A 179 23.23 -1.35 -32.59
CA ASP A 179 23.66 -0.34 -33.56
C ASP A 179 23.51 1.10 -33.06
N GLU A 180 22.48 1.36 -32.24
CA GLU A 180 22.23 2.69 -31.66
C GLU A 180 23.22 3.01 -30.54
N LEU A 181 23.47 2.05 -29.65
CA LEU A 181 24.44 2.18 -28.56
C LEU A 181 25.87 2.35 -29.09
N GLN A 182 26.21 1.69 -30.20
CA GLN A 182 27.51 1.83 -30.85
C GLN A 182 27.68 3.19 -31.53
N ALA A 183 26.61 3.77 -32.09
CA ALA A 183 26.64 5.11 -32.67
C ALA A 183 26.88 6.19 -31.61
N VAL A 184 26.27 6.04 -30.43
CA VAL A 184 26.48 6.94 -29.28
C VAL A 184 27.90 6.80 -28.73
N ALA A 185 28.40 5.58 -28.53
CA ALA A 185 29.75 5.34 -28.03
C ALA A 185 30.83 5.98 -28.93
N LYS A 186 30.71 5.80 -30.25
CA LYS A 186 31.61 6.43 -31.25
C LYS A 186 31.56 7.96 -31.24
N HIS A 187 30.39 8.55 -30.99
CA HIS A 187 30.24 10.00 -30.91
C HIS A 187 30.99 10.61 -29.72
N PHE A 188 31.14 9.86 -28.63
CA PHE A 188 31.91 10.26 -27.44
C PHE A 188 33.36 9.75 -27.45
N GLY A 189 33.81 9.11 -28.54
CA GLY A 189 35.17 8.63 -28.71
C GLY A 189 35.55 7.44 -27.82
N LYS A 190 34.58 6.64 -27.39
CA LYS A 190 34.78 5.45 -26.54
C LYS A 190 34.34 4.18 -27.26
N GLU A 191 35.05 3.07 -27.07
CA GLU A 191 34.59 1.74 -27.51
C GLU A 191 33.67 1.11 -26.45
N LEU A 192 32.72 0.28 -26.89
CA LEU A 192 31.68 -0.31 -26.02
C LEU A 192 32.25 -1.16 -24.87
N ASP A 193 33.46 -1.68 -25.02
CA ASP A 193 34.14 -2.48 -23.99
C ASP A 193 34.69 -1.65 -22.82
N GLU A 194 34.71 -0.31 -22.94
CA GLU A 194 35.18 0.61 -21.88
C GLU A 194 34.06 1.01 -20.90
N ILE A 195 32.80 0.72 -21.20
CA ILE A 195 31.64 1.03 -20.35
C ILE A 195 31.28 -0.21 -19.52
N THR A 196 32.26 -0.70 -18.75
CA THR A 196 31.99 -1.71 -17.72
C THR A 196 31.58 -1.03 -16.42
N LEU A 197 30.70 -1.68 -15.66
CA LEU A 197 30.26 -1.23 -14.33
C LEU A 197 31.44 -0.95 -13.39
N GLU A 198 32.55 -1.65 -13.60
CA GLU A 198 33.82 -1.46 -12.88
C GLU A 198 34.52 -0.14 -13.21
N ALA A 199 34.44 0.33 -14.46
CA ALA A 199 34.98 1.63 -14.87
C ALA A 199 34.15 2.80 -14.30
N LEU A 200 32.83 2.63 -14.20
CA LEU A 200 31.92 3.63 -13.61
C LEU A 200 32.13 3.79 -12.10
N ILE A 201 32.33 2.67 -11.38
CA ILE A 201 32.62 2.69 -9.93
C ILE A 201 34.00 3.29 -9.63
N LYS A 202 34.96 3.15 -10.56
CA LYS A 202 36.32 3.69 -10.41
C LYS A 202 36.35 5.22 -10.54
N LEU A 203 35.53 5.79 -11.44
CA LEU A 203 35.36 7.24 -11.61
C LEU A 203 34.67 7.91 -10.41
N GLU A 204 33.78 7.21 -9.71
CA GLU A 204 33.13 7.75 -8.51
C GLU A 204 34.07 7.80 -7.29
N LYS A 205 35.16 7.01 -7.31
CA LYS A 205 36.17 6.95 -6.24
C LYS A 205 37.38 7.89 -6.42
N GLU A 206 37.61 8.41 -7.62
CA GLU A 206 38.71 9.36 -7.92
C GLU A 206 38.23 10.82 -7.99
N GLY A 207 37.07 11.13 -7.39
CA GLY A 207 36.52 12.49 -7.30
C GLY A 207 37.08 13.36 -6.16
N SER A 208 38.18 12.96 -5.52
CA SER A 208 38.86 13.78 -4.53
C SER A 208 40.36 13.78 -4.82
N GLU A 209 40.85 14.98 -5.15
CA GLU A 209 42.25 15.38 -5.37
C GLU A 209 42.76 15.20 -6.81
N GLU A 210 42.68 16.28 -7.59
CA GLU A 210 43.84 17.05 -8.11
C GLU A 210 43.42 17.91 -9.32
N GLU A 211 43.34 19.22 -9.10
CA GLU A 211 43.53 20.22 -10.15
C GLU A 211 45.02 20.22 -10.51
N GLU A 212 45.36 19.95 -11.78
CA GLU A 212 46.16 20.87 -12.60
C GLU A 212 46.43 20.29 -14.00
N ASN A 213 45.96 21.04 -15.00
CA ASN A 213 46.68 21.39 -16.21
C ASN A 213 47.19 20.27 -17.14
N GLN A 214 46.46 20.04 -18.24
CA GLN A 214 47.10 19.89 -19.55
C GLN A 214 46.13 20.21 -20.70
N GLN A 215 46.58 21.14 -21.52
CA GLN A 215 45.93 21.70 -22.68
C GLN A 215 46.40 20.94 -23.92
N GLU A 216 45.51 20.25 -24.63
CA GLU A 216 45.75 19.88 -26.02
C GLU A 216 44.51 20.00 -26.92
N ASN A 217 44.80 20.42 -28.15
CA ASN A 217 43.94 20.93 -29.20
C ASN A 217 42.92 19.91 -29.75
N PHE A 218 41.65 20.31 -29.86
CA PHE A 218 40.75 19.83 -30.92
C PHE A 218 39.90 20.97 -31.48
N SER A 219 39.98 21.14 -32.80
CA SER A 219 39.34 22.18 -33.60
C SER A 219 37.82 21.99 -33.69
N LYS A 220 37.08 22.46 -32.68
CA LYS A 220 35.62 22.56 -32.74
C LYS A 220 35.20 23.72 -33.65
N ARG A 221 34.65 23.40 -34.83
CA ARG A 221 33.81 24.35 -35.59
C ARG A 221 32.64 24.74 -34.68
N LYS A 222 32.60 25.99 -34.22
CA LYS A 222 31.52 26.51 -33.37
C LYS A 222 30.27 26.72 -34.22
N GLY A 223 29.29 25.84 -34.06
CA GLY A 223 27.90 26.18 -34.41
C GLY A 223 27.41 27.35 -33.52
N PRO A 224 26.39 28.10 -33.97
CA PRO A 224 25.83 29.18 -33.15
C PRO A 224 25.35 28.60 -31.81
N SER A 225 25.64 29.30 -30.71
CA SER A 225 25.23 28.84 -29.39
C SER A 225 23.71 28.84 -29.26
N LEU A 226 23.16 28.01 -28.36
CA LEU A 226 21.72 28.00 -28.09
C LEU A 226 21.18 29.39 -27.71
N ALA A 227 22.00 30.21 -27.05
CA ALA A 227 21.68 31.60 -26.74
C ALA A 227 21.55 32.50 -27.99
N SER A 228 22.29 32.19 -29.07
CA SER A 228 22.19 32.89 -30.36
C SER A 228 20.94 32.47 -31.16
N ILE A 229 20.46 31.24 -30.98
CA ILE A 229 19.27 30.71 -31.67
C ILE A 229 17.98 31.16 -30.96
N LEU A 230 17.97 31.11 -29.63
CA LEU A 230 16.77 31.34 -28.82
C LEU A 230 16.62 32.81 -28.35
N GLY A 231 17.65 33.63 -28.54
CA GLY A 231 17.69 35.01 -28.01
C GLY A 231 17.76 35.05 -26.48
N ARG A 232 17.65 36.26 -25.90
CA ARG A 232 17.57 36.42 -24.42
C ARG A 232 16.21 35.90 -23.96
N MET A 233 16.18 34.70 -23.39
CA MET A 233 15.00 34.17 -22.70
C MET A 233 14.59 35.12 -21.57
N SER A 234 13.29 35.40 -21.42
CA SER A 234 12.79 36.17 -20.29
C SER A 234 13.09 35.39 -19.00
N THR A 235 13.93 35.95 -18.13
CA THR A 235 14.16 35.40 -16.79
C THR A 235 12.91 35.62 -15.93
N SER A 236 12.71 34.79 -14.89
CA SER A 236 11.55 34.86 -13.96
C SER A 236 11.26 36.28 -13.44
N ALA A 237 12.31 37.09 -13.24
CA ALA A 237 12.20 38.49 -12.85
C ALA A 237 11.51 39.39 -13.91
N THR A 238 11.65 39.07 -15.20
CA THR A 238 11.03 39.83 -16.30
C THR A 238 9.53 39.57 -16.41
N LEU A 239 9.04 38.45 -15.86
CA LEU A 239 7.62 38.11 -15.77
C LEU A 239 6.98 38.55 -14.44
N GLY A 240 7.70 39.31 -13.61
CA GLY A 240 7.19 39.82 -12.33
C GLY A 240 7.08 38.76 -11.23
N LEU A 241 7.69 37.58 -11.41
CA LEU A 241 7.71 36.51 -10.41
C LEU A 241 9.00 36.63 -9.60
N SER A 242 8.99 37.48 -8.57
CA SER A 242 10.02 37.52 -7.54
C SER A 242 9.81 36.38 -6.53
N GLU A 243 10.91 35.70 -6.23
CA GLU A 243 11.06 34.55 -5.34
C GLU A 243 10.44 34.73 -3.95
N SER A 244 9.70 33.71 -3.50
CA SER A 244 9.59 33.32 -2.08
C SER A 244 9.05 31.89 -1.97
N ILE A 245 9.86 30.89 -2.33
CA ILE A 245 9.55 29.48 -2.02
C ILE A 245 10.09 29.09 -0.61
N SER A 246 10.74 30.01 0.11
CA SER A 246 11.20 29.74 1.49
C SER A 246 10.13 29.91 2.57
N HIS A 247 8.89 30.30 2.25
CA HIS A 247 7.80 30.47 3.23
C HIS A 247 6.87 29.24 3.34
N CYS A 248 7.07 28.18 2.54
CA CYS A 248 6.15 27.04 2.51
C CYS A 248 6.71 25.75 3.13
N VAL A 249 7.95 25.74 3.61
CA VAL A 249 8.59 24.55 4.19
C VAL A 249 9.32 24.92 5.47
N GLY A 250 8.63 24.86 6.60
CA GLY A 250 9.24 25.06 7.90
C GLY A 250 8.20 25.47 8.93
N ASP A 251 7.45 24.49 9.44
CA ASP A 251 7.09 24.39 10.85
C ASP A 251 6.23 23.13 11.04
N ASN A 252 6.92 22.03 11.29
CA ASN A 252 6.32 20.85 11.87
C ASN A 252 7.24 20.39 13.01
N VAL A 253 6.59 20.10 14.15
CA VAL A 253 7.08 19.44 15.36
C VAL A 253 7.59 20.36 16.49
N GLU A 254 6.74 20.57 17.50
CA GLU A 254 6.85 20.07 18.90
C GLU A 254 5.54 20.42 19.66
N ASN A 255 4.63 19.45 19.89
CA ASN A 255 4.34 18.73 21.17
C ASN A 255 4.22 19.66 22.41
N GLU A 256 3.18 19.69 23.27
CA GLU A 256 2.20 18.71 23.78
C GLU A 256 0.94 19.43 24.37
N PRO A 257 -0.16 18.71 24.69
CA PRO A 257 -1.42 19.28 25.19
C PRO A 257 -1.73 18.99 26.68
N LYS A 258 -2.18 20.00 27.47
CA LYS A 258 -3.00 19.87 28.72
C LYS A 258 -3.72 21.20 29.04
N PRO A 259 -4.73 21.27 29.92
CA PRO A 259 -6.04 20.57 29.90
C PRO A 259 -7.25 21.55 30.08
N LEU A 260 -8.45 21.06 29.77
CA LEU A 260 -9.81 21.36 30.31
C LEU A 260 -10.19 22.80 30.75
N LEU A 261 -11.23 23.37 30.11
CA LEU A 261 -12.44 23.88 30.79
C LEU A 261 -13.48 24.35 29.74
N TRP A 262 -14.68 23.75 29.71
CA TRP A 262 -15.88 24.36 29.13
C TRP A 262 -17.05 24.11 30.10
N GLU A 263 -17.76 25.20 30.39
CA GLU A 263 -18.99 25.30 31.20
C GLU A 263 -20.18 24.53 30.59
#